data_AF-A0A534C4B1-F1
#
_entry.id   AF-A0A534C4B1-F1
#
_cell.length_a   1.000
_cell.length_b   1.000
_cell.length_c   1.000
_cell.angle_alpha   90.00
_cell.angle_beta   90.00
_cell.angle_gamma   90.00
#
_symmetry.space_group_name_H-M   'P 1'
#
loop_
_entity.id
_entity.type
_entity.pdbx_description
1 polymer ?
#
loop_
_entity_poly.entity_id
_entity_poly.type
_entity_poly.pdbx_seq_one_letter_code
_entity_poly.pdbx_strand_id
1 'polypeptide(L)'
;MSSYEPERAEAGRSARGYDSLVTLLTVNSGSTSVKLGLYEPGPAGTPLRLGGEQHTGHDLDPSAVLRALAERLRPAPEAIAHRIVHGGTRFVRPTRIDAEVITAIGELSPLAPLHNPQALRWVAAAGELWGIGTPQVAVFDTAFFAHLPRAASEYALPARIGVERGVRRYGFHGLAHESMWRKWCALYPELPHGGRLITLQLGGGCSIAAVDQGRPLDTSMGFSPLEGLVMATRTPPCCPTRRPRPSSQSSSIATASASTSAPTWPCWGVATASSSAGVSVSMYRGSGQGHWPGSPGPESPSIRCSTRRHVAPTHALEPPTLPSAFT
;
A
#
# COMPACT_ATOMS: atom_id res chain seq x y z
N MET A 1 34.65 13.62 50.71
CA MET A 1 34.33 14.44 49.51
C MET A 1 35.48 14.22 48.53
N SER A 2 35.53 13.06 47.88
CA SER A 2 35.03 12.80 46.52
C SER A 2 35.76 13.63 45.45
N SER A 3 36.91 13.12 45.03
CA SER A 3 37.62 13.51 43.80
C SER A 3 37.48 12.33 42.83
N TYR A 4 36.64 12.49 41.81
CA TYR A 4 36.42 11.50 40.76
C TYR A 4 37.29 11.86 39.56
N GLU A 5 38.36 11.10 39.34
CA GLU A 5 39.03 11.02 38.03
C GLU A 5 38.35 9.92 37.20
N PRO A 6 38.04 10.15 35.91
CA PRO A 6 37.55 9.08 35.06
C PRO A 6 38.73 8.30 34.47
N GLU A 7 38.76 7.02 34.80
CA GLU A 7 39.65 6.01 34.24
C GLU A 7 39.50 5.92 32.71
N ARG A 8 40.64 5.87 32.02
CA ARG A 8 40.74 5.56 30.60
C ARG A 8 40.60 4.05 30.37
N ALA A 9 39.91 3.75 29.26
CA ALA A 9 39.98 2.53 28.45
C ALA A 9 39.11 1.33 28.87
N GLU A 10 38.01 1.16 28.15
CA GLU A 10 37.80 -0.05 27.34
C GLU A 10 37.26 0.36 25.95
N ALA A 11 38.20 0.80 25.12
CA ALA A 11 38.02 0.91 23.68
C ALA A 11 37.93 -0.51 23.10
N GLY A 12 36.75 -0.95 22.68
CA GLY A 12 36.60 -2.34 22.26
C GLY A 12 35.31 -2.74 21.56
N ARG A 13 34.47 -1.81 21.08
CA ARG A 13 33.49 -2.12 20.02
C ARG A 13 33.54 -1.00 19.01
N SER A 14 34.34 -1.27 17.98
CA SER A 14 34.44 -0.50 16.74
C SER A 14 33.08 0.10 16.37
N ALA A 15 33.08 1.41 16.22
CA ALA A 15 32.10 2.13 15.43
C ALA A 15 32.11 1.54 14.02
N ARG A 16 31.34 0.46 13.80
CA ARG A 16 30.87 0.14 12.45
C ARG A 16 29.97 1.30 12.07
N GLY A 17 30.51 2.22 11.28
CA GLY A 17 29.70 3.23 10.62
C GLY A 17 28.53 2.55 9.91
N TYR A 18 27.42 3.25 9.78
CA TYR A 18 26.23 2.84 9.02
C TYR A 18 26.48 2.54 7.52
N ASP A 19 27.74 2.43 7.13
CA ASP A 19 28.29 2.18 5.79
C ASP A 19 28.59 0.68 5.55
N SER A 20 28.36 -0.19 6.54
CA SER A 20 28.39 -1.64 6.32
C SER A 20 27.09 -2.09 5.66
N LEU A 21 27.19 -2.65 4.45
CA LEU A 21 26.11 -3.25 3.66
C LEU A 21 25.15 -4.05 4.56
N VAL A 22 23.97 -3.49 4.85
CA VAL A 22 22.91 -4.19 5.60
C VAL A 22 22.08 -4.98 4.62
N THR A 23 22.13 -6.30 4.72
CA THR A 23 21.20 -7.16 3.98
C THR A 23 19.83 -7.20 4.64
N LEU A 24 18.80 -6.82 3.88
CA LEU A 24 17.43 -6.66 4.35
C LEU A 24 16.52 -7.71 3.71
N LEU A 25 15.92 -8.57 4.53
CA LEU A 25 14.84 -9.46 4.09
C LEU A 25 13.50 -8.72 4.21
N THR A 26 12.76 -8.59 3.12
CA THR A 26 11.39 -8.10 3.14
C THR A 26 10.41 -9.27 3.16
N VAL A 27 9.43 -9.22 4.05
CA VAL A 27 8.32 -10.17 4.13
C VAL A 27 7.02 -9.43 3.82
N ASN A 28 6.43 -9.72 2.68
CA ASN A 28 5.14 -9.19 2.27
C ASN A 28 4.11 -10.32 2.26
N SER A 29 3.38 -10.48 3.36
CA SER A 29 2.26 -11.42 3.48
C SER A 29 0.97 -10.76 3.01
N GLY A 30 0.63 -10.94 1.73
CA GLY A 30 -0.65 -10.57 1.18
C GLY A 30 -1.71 -11.65 1.41
N SER A 31 -2.97 -11.31 1.12
CA SER A 31 -4.09 -12.24 1.34
C SER A 31 -3.98 -13.52 0.53
N THR A 32 -3.45 -13.49 -0.70
CA THR A 32 -3.39 -14.64 -1.62
C THR A 32 -1.98 -15.16 -1.88
N SER A 33 -0.96 -14.38 -1.51
CA SER A 33 0.43 -14.73 -1.75
C SER A 33 1.35 -14.07 -0.74
N VAL A 34 2.47 -14.72 -0.48
CA VAL A 34 3.57 -14.17 0.31
C VAL A 34 4.77 -13.97 -0.60
N LYS A 35 5.34 -12.77 -0.57
CA LYS A 35 6.53 -12.40 -1.33
C LYS A 35 7.68 -12.15 -0.36
N LEU A 36 8.76 -12.89 -0.56
CA LEU A 36 10.01 -12.78 0.18
C LEU A 36 11.06 -12.20 -0.76
N GLY A 37 11.89 -11.29 -0.26
CA GLY A 37 12.94 -10.66 -1.06
C GLY A 37 14.11 -10.26 -0.20
N LEU A 38 15.31 -10.66 -0.59
CA LEU A 38 16.54 -10.18 0.03
C LEU A 38 17.10 -9.03 -0.78
N TYR A 39 17.46 -7.95 -0.10
CA TYR A 39 18.01 -6.76 -0.71
C TYR A 39 19.28 -6.32 -0.01
N GLU A 40 20.15 -5.66 -0.75
CA GLU A 40 21.27 -4.89 -0.21
C GLU A 40 21.21 -3.45 -0.72
N PRO A 41 21.84 -2.49 -0.02
CA PRO A 41 21.95 -1.12 -0.51
C PRO A 41 22.91 -1.08 -1.70
N GLY A 42 22.37 -0.79 -2.88
CA GLY A 42 23.12 -0.47 -4.09
C GLY A 42 23.54 1.01 -4.15
N PRO A 43 24.10 1.46 -5.29
CA PRO A 43 24.56 2.83 -5.47
C PRO A 43 23.46 3.85 -5.15
N ALA A 44 23.85 4.93 -4.47
CA ALA A 44 22.93 5.98 -4.00
C ALA A 44 21.74 5.47 -3.15
N GLY A 45 21.90 4.33 -2.46
CA GLY A 45 20.86 3.75 -1.59
C GLY A 45 19.73 3.06 -2.35
N THR A 46 19.90 2.76 -3.64
CA THR A 46 18.92 2.00 -4.41
C THR A 46 18.88 0.54 -3.95
N PRO A 47 17.71 -0.08 -3.69
CA PRO A 47 17.68 -1.45 -3.22
C PRO A 47 18.02 -2.42 -4.36
N LEU A 48 19.13 -3.16 -4.23
CA LEU A 48 19.51 -4.22 -5.16
C LEU A 48 18.97 -5.55 -4.65
N ARG A 49 18.20 -6.27 -5.48
CA ARG A 49 17.60 -7.56 -5.11
C ARG A 49 18.61 -8.69 -5.29
N LEU A 50 19.01 -9.31 -4.20
CA LEU A 50 19.90 -10.48 -4.18
C LEU A 50 19.16 -11.79 -4.47
N GLY A 51 17.88 -11.87 -4.12
CA GLY A 51 17.06 -13.05 -4.34
C GLY A 51 15.70 -12.96 -3.69
N GLY A 52 14.96 -14.08 -3.71
CA GLY A 52 13.72 -14.24 -2.96
C GLY A 52 12.67 -15.04 -3.71
N GLU A 53 11.58 -15.34 -3.01
CA GLU A 53 10.58 -16.33 -3.42
C GLU A 53 9.18 -15.73 -3.37
N GLN A 54 8.27 -16.32 -4.15
CA GLN A 54 6.85 -16.02 -4.06
C GLN A 54 6.09 -17.32 -3.87
N HIS A 55 5.27 -17.35 -2.83
CA HIS A 55 4.44 -18.49 -2.46
C HIS A 55 2.98 -18.09 -2.58
N THR A 56 2.15 -18.93 -3.20
CA THR A 56 0.71 -18.71 -3.34
C THR A 56 -0.04 -19.64 -2.40
N GLY A 57 -1.07 -19.12 -1.73
CA GLY A 57 -1.87 -19.91 -0.79
C GLY A 57 -2.13 -19.20 0.52
N HIS A 58 -3.19 -19.63 1.21
CA HIS A 58 -3.65 -19.04 2.47
C HIS A 58 -3.04 -19.74 3.70
N ASP A 59 -2.75 -21.05 3.59
CA ASP A 59 -2.31 -21.90 4.71
C ASP A 59 -0.81 -22.24 4.64
N LEU A 60 0.01 -21.25 4.29
CA LEU A 60 1.45 -21.40 4.38
C LEU A 60 1.88 -21.52 5.85
N ASP A 61 2.83 -22.42 6.12
CA ASP A 61 3.58 -22.45 7.38
C ASP A 61 4.80 -21.52 7.26
N PRO A 62 4.80 -20.35 7.92
CA PRO A 62 5.90 -19.40 7.84
C PRO A 62 7.23 -19.99 8.30
N SER A 63 7.22 -20.86 9.33
CA SER A 63 8.46 -21.43 9.87
C SER A 63 9.10 -22.41 8.88
N ALA A 64 8.31 -23.25 8.22
CA ALA A 64 8.80 -24.14 7.17
C ALA A 64 9.35 -23.36 5.97
N VAL A 65 8.61 -22.34 5.50
CA VAL A 65 9.02 -21.52 4.34
C VAL A 65 10.31 -20.75 4.64
N LEU A 66 10.40 -20.09 5.80
CA LEU A 66 11.58 -19.30 6.15
C LEU A 66 12.82 -20.19 6.36
N ARG A 67 12.67 -21.39 6.92
CA ARG A 67 13.80 -22.35 7.04
C ARG A 67 14.31 -22.79 5.67
N ALA A 68 13.40 -23.18 4.77
CA ALA A 68 13.76 -23.58 3.41
C ALA A 68 14.43 -22.44 2.61
N LEU A 69 13.99 -21.19 2.85
CA LEU A 69 14.63 -20.01 2.30
C LEU A 69 16.04 -19.82 2.89
N ALA A 70 16.19 -19.90 4.22
CA ALA A 70 17.47 -19.67 4.90
C ALA A 70 18.59 -20.64 4.48
N GLU A 71 18.25 -21.87 4.09
CA GLU A 71 19.21 -22.83 3.55
C GLU A 71 19.85 -22.33 2.24
N ARG A 72 19.07 -21.67 1.39
CA ARG A 72 19.47 -21.19 0.06
C ARG A 72 19.94 -19.73 0.05
N LEU A 73 19.49 -18.95 1.03
CA LEU A 73 19.69 -17.52 1.09
C LEU A 73 21.11 -17.19 1.57
N ARG A 74 21.87 -16.49 0.74
CA ARG A 74 23.22 -16.01 1.06
C ARG A 74 23.37 -14.56 0.57
N PRO A 75 23.93 -13.65 1.40
CA PRO A 75 24.23 -13.83 2.83
C PRO A 75 22.93 -13.94 3.68
N ALA A 76 23.07 -14.31 4.96
CA ALA A 76 21.96 -14.28 5.91
C ALA A 76 21.50 -12.83 6.17
N PRO A 77 20.20 -12.58 6.44
CA PRO A 77 19.70 -11.22 6.60
C PRO A 77 20.16 -10.60 7.92
N GLU A 78 20.64 -9.36 7.85
CA GLU A 78 21.01 -8.55 9.01
C GLU A 78 19.82 -7.77 9.57
N ALA A 79 18.76 -7.57 8.78
CA ALA A 79 17.49 -7.01 9.24
C ALA A 79 16.31 -7.61 8.47
N ILE A 80 15.11 -7.52 9.05
CA ILE A 80 13.88 -8.01 8.41
C ILE A 80 12.80 -6.93 8.46
N ALA A 81 12.18 -6.62 7.31
CA ALA A 81 11.07 -5.69 7.21
C ALA A 81 9.76 -6.44 6.88
N HIS A 82 8.75 -6.27 7.72
CA HIS A 82 7.44 -6.89 7.57
C HIS A 82 6.42 -5.86 7.10
N ARG A 83 5.74 -6.14 5.99
CA ARG A 83 4.58 -5.34 5.58
C ARG A 83 3.40 -5.66 6.50
N ILE A 84 2.88 -4.63 7.15
CA ILE A 84 1.65 -4.68 7.95
C ILE A 84 0.59 -3.84 7.24
N VAL A 85 -0.62 -4.40 7.07
CA VAL A 85 -1.67 -3.70 6.30
C VAL A 85 -2.27 -2.55 7.08
N HIS A 86 -2.51 -2.70 8.39
CA HIS A 86 -3.20 -1.67 9.17
C HIS A 86 -2.40 -1.27 10.40
N GLY A 87 -1.92 -0.02 10.45
CA GLY A 87 -1.20 0.58 11.58
C GLY A 87 -2.08 1.38 12.54
N GLY A 88 -3.35 1.57 12.20
CA GLY A 88 -4.27 2.40 12.99
C GLY A 88 -3.78 3.84 13.04
N THR A 89 -4.08 4.54 14.13
CA THR A 89 -3.57 5.90 14.39
C THR A 89 -2.23 5.89 15.13
N ARG A 90 -1.83 4.74 15.68
CA ARG A 90 -0.60 4.58 16.48
C ARG A 90 0.65 4.49 15.60
N PHE A 91 0.58 3.72 14.52
CA PHE A 91 1.76 3.43 13.70
C PHE A 91 1.75 4.23 12.39
N VAL A 92 2.41 5.39 12.43
CA VAL A 92 2.47 6.35 11.32
C VAL A 92 3.83 6.37 10.61
N ARG A 93 4.77 5.51 11.02
CA ARG A 93 6.12 5.38 10.46
C ARG A 93 6.64 3.95 10.64
N PRO A 94 7.67 3.53 9.87
CA PRO A 94 8.36 2.27 10.13
C PRO A 94 8.80 2.18 11.59
N THR A 95 8.49 1.06 12.25
CA THR A 95 8.66 0.89 13.69
C THR A 95 9.40 -0.41 13.97
N ARG A 96 10.47 -0.34 14.77
CA ARG A 96 11.19 -1.53 15.23
C ARG A 96 10.23 -2.41 16.04
N ILE A 97 10.20 -3.69 15.75
CA ILE A 97 9.32 -4.65 16.40
C ILE A 97 9.91 -5.07 17.74
N ASP A 98 9.11 -4.93 18.78
CA ASP A 98 9.30 -5.48 20.12
C ASP A 98 7.97 -6.09 20.61
N ALA A 99 7.94 -6.56 21.86
CA ALA A 99 6.75 -7.17 22.45
C ALA A 99 5.55 -6.21 22.52
N GLU A 100 5.77 -4.92 22.77
CA GLU A 100 4.70 -3.92 22.83
C GLU A 100 4.11 -3.65 21.44
N VAL A 101 4.96 -3.56 20.42
CA VAL A 101 4.55 -3.40 19.02
C VAL A 101 3.78 -4.61 18.54
N ILE A 102 4.20 -5.84 18.90
CA ILE A 102 3.47 -7.07 18.56
C ILE A 102 2.06 -7.04 19.15
N THR A 103 1.94 -6.76 20.46
CA THR A 103 0.64 -6.68 21.14
C THR A 103 -0.25 -5.62 20.49
N ALA A 104 0.29 -4.44 20.23
CA ALA A 104 -0.44 -3.33 19.63
C ALA A 104 -0.90 -3.62 18.19
N ILE A 105 -0.08 -4.30 17.37
CA ILE A 105 -0.53 -4.77 16.05
C ILE A 105 -1.63 -5.82 16.20
N GLY A 106 -1.54 -6.68 17.23
CA GLY A 106 -2.56 -7.65 17.59
C GLY A 106 -3.91 -7.01 17.91
N GLU A 107 -3.92 -5.94 18.69
CA GLU A 107 -5.12 -5.15 19.03
C GLU A 107 -5.77 -4.50 17.80
N LEU A 108 -5.01 -4.24 16.73
CA LEU A 108 -5.50 -3.71 15.46
C LEU A 108 -6.06 -4.80 14.53
N SER A 109 -5.98 -6.09 14.90
CA SER A 109 -6.51 -7.19 14.09
C SER A 109 -7.99 -7.06 13.73
N PRO A 110 -8.90 -6.54 14.58
CA PRO A 110 -10.28 -6.29 14.19
C PRO A 110 -10.45 -5.32 13.00
N LEU A 111 -9.48 -4.42 12.77
CA LEU A 111 -9.49 -3.51 11.62
C LEU A 111 -9.01 -4.18 10.33
N ALA A 112 -8.18 -5.22 10.44
CA ALA A 112 -7.64 -5.96 9.30
C ALA A 112 -7.53 -7.47 9.61
N PRO A 113 -8.66 -8.17 9.79
CA PRO A 113 -8.70 -9.53 10.35
C PRO A 113 -8.02 -10.57 9.46
N LEU A 114 -8.01 -10.34 8.15
CA LEU A 114 -7.37 -11.23 7.18
C LEU A 114 -5.88 -10.93 6.95
N HIS A 115 -5.34 -9.85 7.51
CA HIS A 115 -3.99 -9.39 7.16
C HIS A 115 -3.07 -9.28 8.37
N ASN A 116 -3.48 -8.56 9.43
CA ASN A 116 -2.60 -8.32 10.58
C ASN A 116 -2.25 -9.61 11.34
N PRO A 117 -3.19 -10.55 11.62
CA PRO A 117 -2.85 -11.83 12.24
C PRO A 117 -1.87 -12.66 11.39
N GLN A 118 -2.06 -12.67 10.07
CA GLN A 118 -1.16 -13.38 9.17
C GLN A 118 0.25 -12.78 9.24
N ALA A 119 0.37 -11.46 9.19
CA ALA A 119 1.66 -10.77 9.29
C ALA A 119 2.38 -11.07 10.61
N LEU A 120 1.65 -11.11 11.74
CA LEU A 120 2.22 -11.47 13.05
C LEU A 120 2.76 -12.90 13.09
N ARG A 121 2.15 -13.86 12.37
CA ARG A 121 2.71 -15.22 12.25
C ARG A 121 4.08 -15.21 11.57
N TRP A 122 4.28 -14.36 10.56
CA TRP A 122 5.57 -14.20 9.89
C TRP A 122 6.62 -13.51 10.77
N VAL A 123 6.21 -12.53 11.57
CA VAL A 123 7.08 -11.88 12.58
C VAL A 123 7.57 -12.89 13.61
N ALA A 124 6.66 -13.71 14.14
CA ALA A 124 7.00 -14.74 15.12
C ALA A 124 7.98 -15.77 14.53
N ALA A 125 7.69 -16.33 13.36
CA ALA A 125 8.55 -17.32 12.71
C ALA A 125 9.93 -16.77 12.35
N ALA A 126 10.01 -15.52 11.90
CA ALA A 126 11.29 -14.85 11.66
C ALA A 126 12.09 -14.66 12.96
N GLY A 127 11.41 -14.36 14.07
CA GLY A 127 12.01 -14.20 15.40
C GLY A 127 12.56 -15.51 15.93
N GLU A 128 11.85 -16.62 15.73
CA GLU A 128 12.31 -17.96 16.09
C GLU A 128 13.54 -18.40 15.28
N LEU A 129 13.60 -18.06 13.99
CA LEU A 129 14.66 -18.52 13.11
C LEU A 129 15.97 -17.74 13.24
N TRP A 130 15.90 -16.41 13.24
CA TRP A 130 17.10 -15.55 13.25
C TRP A 130 17.41 -14.94 14.63
N GLY A 131 16.48 -15.02 15.58
CA GLY A 131 16.70 -14.61 16.96
C GLY A 131 16.92 -13.11 17.15
N ILE A 132 17.41 -12.75 18.34
CA ILE A 132 17.56 -11.36 18.80
C ILE A 132 18.65 -10.56 18.05
N GLY A 133 19.56 -11.26 17.37
CA GLY A 133 20.64 -10.64 16.60
C GLY A 133 20.17 -9.94 15.33
N THR A 134 18.97 -10.26 14.83
CA THR A 134 18.41 -9.72 13.59
C THR A 134 17.20 -8.83 13.88
N PRO A 135 17.35 -7.49 13.89
CA PRO A 135 16.24 -6.57 14.14
C PRO A 135 15.13 -6.73 13.09
N GLN A 136 13.89 -6.74 13.59
CA GLN A 136 12.70 -6.73 12.74
C GLN A 136 12.02 -5.36 12.77
N VAL A 137 11.45 -4.93 11.65
CA VAL A 137 10.78 -3.63 11.48
C VAL A 137 9.41 -3.86 10.84
N ALA A 138 8.37 -3.30 11.44
CA ALA A 138 7.03 -3.24 10.86
C ALA A 138 6.90 -2.00 9.98
N VAL A 139 6.40 -2.18 8.76
CA VAL A 139 6.19 -1.11 7.77
C VAL A 139 4.72 -1.14 7.33
N PHE A 140 4.01 -0.03 7.50
CA PHE A 140 2.54 -0.02 7.46
C PHE A 140 1.99 0.59 6.17
N ASP A 141 1.04 -0.08 5.53
CA ASP A 141 0.35 0.44 4.34
C ASP A 141 -0.43 1.73 4.61
N THR A 142 -0.84 1.97 5.86
CA THR A 142 -1.59 3.17 6.28
C THR A 142 -0.68 4.36 6.60
N ALA A 143 0.63 4.14 6.80
CA ALA A 143 1.53 5.16 7.34
C ALA A 143 1.65 6.40 6.44
N PHE A 144 1.76 6.20 5.12
CA PHE A 144 1.87 7.32 4.17
C PHE A 144 0.70 8.30 4.28
N PHE A 145 -0.50 7.79 4.57
CA PHE A 145 -1.75 8.55 4.65
C PHE A 145 -2.11 9.00 6.08
N ALA A 146 -1.24 8.76 7.07
CA ALA A 146 -1.53 9.05 8.46
C ALA A 146 -1.87 10.54 8.72
N HIS A 147 -1.31 11.43 7.91
CA HIS A 147 -1.46 12.89 8.02
C HIS A 147 -2.41 13.49 6.96
N LEU A 148 -3.32 12.68 6.42
CA LEU A 148 -4.39 13.20 5.55
C LEU A 148 -5.10 14.39 6.21
N PRO A 149 -5.39 15.47 5.46
CA PRO A 149 -6.17 16.59 5.96
C PRO A 149 -7.53 16.13 6.50
N ARG A 150 -8.03 16.84 7.51
CA ARG A 150 -9.32 16.53 8.16
C ARG A 150 -10.45 16.31 7.16
N ALA A 151 -10.52 17.17 6.14
CA ALA A 151 -11.53 17.11 5.08
C ALA A 151 -11.50 15.81 4.24
N ALA A 152 -10.33 15.17 4.12
CA ALA A 152 -10.18 13.89 3.42
C ALA A 152 -10.28 12.70 4.38
N SER A 153 -9.85 12.87 5.64
CA SER A 153 -9.76 11.78 6.60
C SER A 153 -11.06 11.49 7.36
N GLU A 154 -11.90 12.50 7.61
CA GLU A 154 -13.13 12.35 8.39
C GLU A 154 -14.33 12.04 7.48
N TYR A 155 -15.09 11.01 7.84
CA TYR A 155 -16.41 10.79 7.26
C TYR A 155 -17.42 11.76 7.86
N ALA A 156 -18.44 12.12 7.09
CA ALA A 156 -19.59 12.91 7.54
C ALA A 156 -20.53 12.10 8.45
N LEU A 157 -19.98 11.59 9.55
CA LEU A 157 -20.67 10.85 10.60
C LEU A 157 -20.73 11.70 11.87
N PRO A 158 -21.70 11.46 12.77
CA PRO A 158 -21.68 12.06 14.10
C PRO A 158 -20.32 11.82 14.79
N ALA A 159 -19.77 12.85 15.46
CA ALA A 159 -18.42 12.79 16.04
C ALA A 159 -18.20 11.57 16.96
N ARG A 160 -19.23 11.18 17.72
CA ARG A 160 -19.25 9.98 18.58
C ARG A 160 -19.04 8.64 17.87
N ILE A 161 -19.33 8.59 16.57
CA ILE A 161 -19.13 7.41 15.72
C ILE A 161 -17.83 7.53 14.94
N GLY A 162 -17.53 8.71 14.41
CA GLY A 162 -16.30 8.99 13.67
C GLY A 162 -15.06 8.93 14.57
N VAL A 163 -14.80 10.04 15.27
CA VAL A 163 -13.55 10.27 16.01
C VAL A 163 -13.42 9.32 17.20
N GLU A 164 -14.47 9.20 18.03
CA GLU A 164 -14.41 8.44 19.28
C GLU A 164 -14.25 6.92 19.08
N ARG A 165 -14.72 6.38 17.95
CA ARG A 165 -14.59 4.94 17.63
C ARG A 165 -13.51 4.65 16.58
N GLY A 166 -12.71 5.65 16.22
CA GLY A 166 -11.63 5.50 15.23
C GLY A 166 -12.10 5.22 13.81
N VAL A 167 -13.36 5.55 13.48
CA VAL A 167 -13.93 5.43 12.13
C VAL A 167 -13.51 6.65 11.31
N ARG A 168 -12.46 6.46 10.52
CA ARG A 168 -11.89 7.46 9.62
C ARG A 168 -11.36 6.79 8.36
N ARG A 169 -11.04 7.59 7.35
CA ARG A 169 -10.21 7.13 6.23
C ARG A 169 -8.77 6.97 6.73
N TYR A 170 -8.28 5.73 6.62
CA TYR A 170 -6.88 5.39 6.87
C TYR A 170 -6.08 5.43 5.58
N GLY A 171 -6.65 4.96 4.47
CA GLY A 171 -5.92 4.79 3.20
C GLY A 171 -4.98 3.59 3.23
N PHE A 172 -4.84 2.89 2.11
CA PHE A 172 -3.99 1.70 1.98
C PHE A 172 -3.16 1.78 0.69
N HIS A 173 -2.27 0.81 0.50
CA HIS A 173 -1.21 0.87 -0.53
C HIS A 173 -0.25 2.05 -0.33
N GLY A 174 -0.11 2.59 0.89
CA GLY A 174 0.77 3.71 1.18
C GLY A 174 2.22 3.45 0.77
N LEU A 175 2.73 2.24 0.98
CA LEU A 175 4.08 1.85 0.52
C LEU A 175 4.25 1.95 -0.99
N ALA A 176 3.21 1.61 -1.76
CA ALA A 176 3.23 1.70 -3.21
C ALA A 176 3.15 3.15 -3.69
N HIS A 177 2.25 3.95 -3.10
CA HIS A 177 2.10 5.37 -3.39
C HIS A 177 3.35 6.18 -3.02
N GLU A 178 3.96 5.90 -1.86
CA GLU A 178 5.23 6.50 -1.44
C GLU A 178 6.37 6.09 -2.38
N SER A 179 6.44 4.82 -2.80
CA SER A 179 7.43 4.36 -3.78
C SER A 179 7.29 5.06 -5.14
N MET A 180 6.06 5.22 -5.63
CA MET A 180 5.77 5.96 -6.87
C MET A 180 6.21 7.43 -6.76
N TRP A 181 5.90 8.08 -5.63
CA TRP A 181 6.32 9.46 -5.38
C TRP A 181 7.86 9.60 -5.33
N ARG A 182 8.56 8.71 -4.63
CA ARG A 182 10.03 8.72 -4.57
C ARG A 182 10.67 8.55 -5.95
N LYS A 183 10.15 7.61 -6.75
CA LYS A 183 10.61 7.40 -8.14
C LYS A 183 10.33 8.62 -9.01
N TRP A 184 9.17 9.26 -8.85
CA TRP A 184 8.83 10.49 -9.55
C TRP A 184 9.83 11.62 -9.22
N CYS A 185 10.17 11.80 -7.93
CA CYS A 185 11.18 12.79 -7.52
C CYS A 185 12.56 12.51 -8.12
N ALA A 186 12.93 11.24 -8.26
CA ALA A 186 14.20 10.86 -8.87
C ALA A 186 14.24 11.13 -10.39
N LEU A 187 13.09 11.03 -11.08
CA LEU A 187 12.97 11.32 -12.51
C LEU A 187 12.90 12.83 -12.80
N TYR A 188 12.35 13.61 -11.88
CA TYR A 188 12.13 15.06 -12.03
C TYR A 188 12.73 15.81 -10.83
N PRO A 189 14.07 15.82 -10.67
CA PRO A 189 14.74 16.45 -9.54
C PRO A 189 14.55 17.98 -9.49
N GLU A 190 14.17 18.60 -10.59
CA GLU A 190 13.85 20.03 -10.70
C GLU A 190 12.52 20.40 -10.03
N LEU A 191 11.62 19.44 -9.79
CA LEU A 191 10.36 19.67 -9.11
C LEU A 191 10.57 19.61 -7.58
N PRO A 192 10.34 20.71 -6.85
CA PRO A 192 10.47 20.71 -5.39
C PRO A 192 9.59 19.63 -4.76
N HIS A 193 10.21 18.64 -4.14
CA HIS A 193 9.55 17.47 -3.53
C HIS A 193 8.57 16.73 -4.47
N GLY A 194 8.82 16.76 -5.78
CA GLY A 194 8.00 16.10 -6.80
C GLY A 194 6.73 16.87 -7.21
N GLY A 195 6.49 18.07 -6.66
CA GLY A 195 5.32 18.89 -7.00
C GLY A 195 3.98 18.19 -6.69
N ARG A 196 2.96 18.44 -7.52
CA ARG A 196 1.64 17.82 -7.41
C ARG A 196 1.55 16.58 -8.29
N LEU A 197 1.17 15.46 -7.68
CA LEU A 197 1.16 14.15 -8.31
C LEU A 197 -0.13 13.42 -8.01
N ILE A 198 -0.70 12.80 -9.04
CA ILE A 198 -1.74 11.78 -8.90
C ILE A 198 -1.10 10.42 -9.16
N THR A 199 -1.23 9.49 -8.22
CA THR A 199 -0.65 8.14 -8.30
C THR A 199 -1.75 7.10 -8.39
N LEU A 200 -1.59 6.11 -9.28
CA LEU A 200 -2.56 5.04 -9.49
C LEU A 200 -1.88 3.69 -9.25
N GLN A 201 -2.29 2.99 -8.20
CA GLN A 201 -1.92 1.61 -7.93
C GLN A 201 -3.00 0.71 -8.52
N LEU A 202 -2.72 0.02 -9.62
CA LEU A 202 -3.68 -0.85 -10.32
C LEU A 202 -3.20 -2.30 -10.28
N GLY A 203 -3.94 -3.16 -9.57
CA GLY A 203 -3.60 -4.58 -9.41
C GLY A 203 -4.77 -5.35 -8.79
N GLY A 204 -4.48 -6.38 -7.99
CA GLY A 204 -5.54 -7.15 -7.30
C GLY A 204 -6.43 -6.26 -6.41
N GLY A 205 -5.82 -5.25 -5.77
CA GLY A 205 -6.50 -4.08 -5.23
C GLY A 205 -6.10 -2.83 -6.00
N CYS A 206 -7.02 -1.88 -6.12
CA CYS A 206 -6.85 -0.66 -6.90
C CYS A 206 -7.06 0.58 -6.02
N SER A 207 -6.14 1.52 -6.05
CA SER A 207 -6.26 2.80 -5.35
C SER A 207 -5.66 3.95 -6.15
N ILE A 208 -6.22 5.14 -5.95
CA ILE A 208 -5.71 6.40 -6.47
C ILE A 208 -5.45 7.35 -5.31
N ALA A 209 -4.36 8.10 -5.37
CA ALA A 209 -4.01 9.08 -4.34
C ALA A 209 -3.53 10.40 -4.96
N ALA A 210 -3.91 11.50 -4.32
CA ALA A 210 -3.42 12.84 -4.61
C ALA A 210 -2.32 13.20 -3.61
N VAL A 211 -1.17 13.63 -4.12
CA VAL A 211 0.02 13.96 -3.33
C VAL A 211 0.49 15.35 -3.74
N ASP A 212 0.78 16.21 -2.76
CA ASP A 212 1.39 17.53 -2.98
C ASP A 212 2.69 17.61 -2.19
N GLN A 213 3.81 17.71 -2.91
CA GLN A 213 5.15 17.82 -2.35
C GLN A 213 5.46 16.70 -1.34
N GLY A 214 5.10 15.46 -1.67
CA GLY A 214 5.27 14.29 -0.81
C GLY A 214 4.26 14.14 0.31
N ARG A 215 3.29 15.05 0.44
CA ARG A 215 2.23 14.99 1.45
C ARG A 215 0.93 14.50 0.79
N PRO A 216 0.37 13.37 1.22
CA PRO A 216 -0.93 12.94 0.69
C PRO A 216 -2.04 13.89 1.09
N LEU A 217 -2.80 14.34 0.09
CA LEU A 217 -3.98 15.18 0.27
C LEU A 217 -5.27 14.36 0.27
N ASP A 218 -5.32 13.28 -0.51
CA ASP A 218 -6.48 12.39 -0.57
C ASP A 218 -6.11 10.99 -1.09
N THR A 219 -6.95 10.00 -0.82
CA THR A 219 -6.83 8.63 -1.33
C THR A 219 -8.19 7.94 -1.42
N SER A 220 -8.38 7.12 -2.45
CA SER A 220 -9.66 6.48 -2.71
C SER A 220 -10.05 5.42 -1.68
N MET A 221 -9.07 4.72 -1.09
CA MET A 221 -9.36 3.72 -0.07
C MET A 221 -9.64 4.36 1.28
N GLY A 222 -10.57 3.76 2.02
CA GLY A 222 -11.27 4.37 3.14
C GLY A 222 -10.79 3.92 4.52
N PHE A 223 -11.76 3.63 5.38
CA PHE A 223 -11.60 2.89 6.63
C PHE A 223 -11.05 1.48 6.37
N SER A 224 -11.44 0.86 5.27
CA SER A 224 -10.94 -0.42 4.81
C SER A 224 -10.53 -0.35 3.33
N PRO A 225 -9.78 -1.35 2.82
CA PRO A 225 -9.39 -1.41 1.40
C PRO A 225 -10.56 -1.63 0.43
N LEU A 226 -11.83 -1.64 0.89
CA LEU A 226 -13.01 -1.86 0.06
C LEU A 226 -13.49 -0.60 -0.66
N GLU A 227 -13.22 0.58 -0.11
CA GLU A 227 -13.62 1.85 -0.73
C GLU A 227 -12.75 2.19 -1.95
N GLY A 228 -13.32 2.92 -2.91
CA GLY A 228 -12.58 3.54 -4.00
C GLY A 228 -12.87 2.91 -5.36
N LEU A 229 -11.82 2.42 -6.02
CA LEU A 229 -11.88 1.95 -7.40
C LEU A 229 -12.48 0.53 -7.50
N VAL A 230 -12.88 0.15 -8.72
CA VAL A 230 -13.19 -1.24 -9.05
C VAL A 230 -11.92 -2.09 -8.94
N MET A 231 -12.05 -3.27 -8.34
CA MET A 231 -10.95 -4.20 -8.08
C MET A 231 -11.26 -5.59 -8.63
N ALA A 232 -10.27 -6.48 -8.65
CA ALA A 232 -10.40 -7.80 -9.27
C ALA A 232 -11.53 -8.66 -8.67
N THR A 233 -11.64 -8.68 -7.33
CA THR A 233 -12.63 -9.51 -6.60
C THR A 233 -13.43 -8.74 -5.57
N ARG A 234 -13.26 -7.42 -5.50
CA ARG A 234 -13.91 -6.55 -4.52
C ARG A 234 -14.72 -5.49 -5.24
N THR A 235 -15.98 -5.36 -4.88
CA THR A 235 -16.85 -4.31 -5.39
C THR A 235 -16.66 -3.05 -4.54
N PRO A 236 -16.44 -1.86 -5.13
CA PRO A 236 -16.49 -0.63 -4.36
C PRO A 236 -17.88 -0.47 -3.73
N PRO A 237 -18.00 0.22 -2.59
CA PRO A 237 -19.25 0.34 -1.87
C PRO A 237 -20.34 0.90 -2.80
N CYS A 238 -21.40 0.13 -2.96
CA CYS A 238 -22.64 0.61 -3.55
C CYS A 238 -23.43 1.38 -2.48
N CYS A 239 -24.35 2.26 -2.93
CA CYS A 239 -25.13 3.14 -2.07
C CYS A 239 -25.62 2.43 -0.79
N PRO A 240 -25.34 2.96 0.43
CA PRO A 240 -25.59 2.26 1.70
C PRO A 240 -27.08 1.96 1.94
N THR A 241 -28.00 2.64 1.25
CA THR A 241 -29.45 2.37 1.30
C THR A 241 -29.87 1.10 0.56
N ARG A 242 -28.98 0.50 -0.25
CA ARG A 242 -29.27 -0.70 -1.06
C ARG A 242 -28.57 -1.93 -0.49
N ARG A 243 -28.78 -2.20 0.80
CA ARG A 243 -28.53 -3.54 1.36
C ARG A 243 -29.63 -4.49 0.84
N PRO A 244 -29.32 -5.68 0.31
CA PRO A 244 -30.35 -6.68 0.09
C PRO A 244 -31.01 -7.02 1.44
N ARG A 245 -32.35 -7.09 1.48
CA ARG A 245 -33.07 -7.60 2.65
C ARG A 245 -32.49 -8.97 2.99
N PRO A 246 -32.10 -9.25 4.25
CA PRO A 246 -31.73 -10.60 4.62
C PRO A 246 -32.94 -11.51 4.37
N SER A 247 -32.75 -12.58 3.60
CA SER A 247 -33.70 -13.69 3.58
C SER A 247 -33.80 -14.25 5.00
N SER A 248 -35.01 -14.59 5.42
CA SER A 248 -35.39 -14.94 6.80
C SER A 248 -34.82 -16.28 7.29
N GLN A 249 -33.68 -16.74 6.79
CA GLN A 249 -33.01 -17.97 7.22
C GLN A 249 -31.50 -17.78 7.23
N SER A 250 -30.96 -17.21 8.31
CA SER A 250 -29.64 -17.54 8.88
C SER A 250 -29.31 -16.57 10.01
N SER A 251 -29.41 -17.07 11.23
CA SER A 251 -28.94 -16.40 12.44
C SER A 251 -27.43 -16.58 12.54
N SER A 252 -26.64 -15.84 11.76
CA SER A 252 -25.21 -15.67 12.03
C SER A 252 -24.75 -14.24 11.75
N ILE A 253 -24.13 -13.68 12.78
CA ILE A 253 -23.83 -12.28 13.01
C ILE A 253 -22.56 -11.84 12.24
N ALA A 254 -22.64 -10.65 11.62
CA ALA A 254 -21.59 -9.68 11.25
C ALA A 254 -20.29 -10.10 10.49
N THR A 255 -19.86 -11.35 10.51
CA THR A 255 -18.57 -11.78 9.92
C THR A 255 -18.69 -12.15 8.43
N ALA A 256 -19.90 -12.47 7.96
CA ALA A 256 -20.14 -12.91 6.58
C ALA A 256 -20.05 -11.80 5.51
N SER A 257 -20.08 -10.51 5.90
CA SER A 257 -20.04 -9.41 4.92
C SER A 257 -18.65 -9.16 4.32
N ALA A 258 -17.58 -9.66 4.94
CA ALA A 258 -16.22 -9.55 4.41
C ALA A 258 -15.85 -10.71 3.46
N SER A 259 -16.54 -11.85 3.54
CA SER A 259 -16.23 -13.06 2.77
C SER A 259 -17.32 -13.48 1.78
N THR A 260 -18.57 -13.03 1.95
CA THR A 260 -19.69 -13.63 1.21
C THR A 260 -20.83 -12.63 1.02
N SER A 261 -20.76 -11.82 -0.03
CA SER A 261 -21.94 -11.18 -0.63
C SER A 261 -21.64 -10.70 -2.05
N ALA A 262 -21.58 -11.66 -2.98
CA ALA A 262 -21.79 -11.37 -4.39
C ALA A 262 -23.24 -11.75 -4.74
N PRO A 263 -24.20 -10.82 -4.72
CA PRO A 263 -25.34 -10.95 -5.61
C PRO A 263 -24.82 -10.69 -7.02
N THR A 264 -25.11 -11.62 -7.94
CA THR A 264 -24.82 -11.55 -9.36
C THR A 264 -25.50 -10.32 -9.99
N TRP A 265 -24.79 -9.20 -10.00
CA TRP A 265 -25.04 -8.06 -10.89
C TRP A 265 -24.07 -8.19 -12.07
N PRO A 266 -24.42 -7.71 -13.29
CA PRO A 266 -23.67 -8.01 -14.51
C PRO A 266 -22.20 -7.64 -14.32
N CYS A 267 -21.36 -8.67 -14.15
CA CYS A 267 -19.97 -8.50 -13.78
C CYS A 267 -19.24 -7.82 -14.94
N TRP A 268 -18.81 -6.58 -14.70
CA TRP A 268 -17.64 -6.05 -15.38
C TRP A 268 -16.43 -6.70 -14.70
N GLY A 269 -15.79 -7.64 -15.40
CA GLY A 269 -14.56 -8.27 -14.95
C GLY A 269 -13.38 -7.41 -15.37
N VAL A 270 -12.47 -7.12 -14.44
CA VAL A 270 -11.17 -6.53 -14.76
C VAL A 270 -10.16 -7.67 -14.80
N ALA A 271 -9.66 -8.01 -15.99
CA ALA A 271 -8.57 -8.95 -16.15
C ALA A 271 -7.26 -8.17 -16.25
N THR A 272 -6.34 -8.44 -15.32
CA THR A 272 -4.97 -7.94 -15.38
C THR A 272 -4.05 -9.05 -15.85
N ALA A 273 -3.45 -8.91 -17.03
CA ALA A 273 -2.37 -9.79 -17.47
C ALA A 273 -1.04 -9.05 -17.32
N SER A 274 -0.07 -9.67 -16.64
CA SER A 274 1.29 -9.15 -16.54
C SER A 274 2.23 -9.99 -17.40
N SER A 275 2.96 -9.36 -18.31
CA SER A 275 4.12 -9.95 -18.98
C SER A 275 5.37 -9.08 -18.72
N SER A 276 6.54 -9.55 -19.12
CA SER A 276 7.80 -8.80 -19.06
C SER A 276 7.79 -7.49 -19.87
N ALA A 277 6.74 -7.22 -20.65
CA ALA A 277 6.58 -6.04 -21.49
C ALA A 277 5.51 -5.04 -20.98
N GLY A 278 4.82 -5.30 -19.86
CA GLY A 278 3.84 -4.36 -19.28
C GLY A 278 2.64 -5.03 -18.61
N VAL A 279 1.82 -4.20 -17.96
CA VAL A 279 0.53 -4.59 -17.36
C VAL A 279 -0.60 -4.11 -18.26
N SER A 280 -1.38 -5.03 -18.82
CA SER A 280 -2.63 -4.70 -19.51
C SER A 280 -3.81 -4.86 -18.56
N VAL A 281 -4.67 -3.84 -18.52
CA VAL A 281 -5.92 -3.85 -17.77
C VAL A 281 -7.05 -3.84 -18.79
N SER A 282 -7.71 -4.98 -18.98
CA SER A 282 -8.87 -5.10 -19.86
C SER A 282 -10.14 -5.22 -19.03
N MET A 283 -11.12 -4.35 -19.29
CA MET A 283 -12.48 -4.51 -18.79
C MET A 283 -13.29 -5.32 -19.79
N TYR A 284 -13.90 -6.43 -19.36
CA TYR A 284 -14.82 -7.20 -20.17
C TYR A 284 -16.21 -7.25 -19.55
N ARG A 285 -17.24 -7.23 -20.40
CA ARG A 285 -18.63 -7.52 -20.04
C ARG A 285 -18.84 -9.03 -20.23
N GLY A 286 -19.18 -9.75 -19.15
CA GLY A 286 -19.51 -11.17 -19.27
C GLY A 286 -20.70 -11.39 -20.21
N SER A 287 -20.49 -12.10 -21.31
CA SER A 287 -21.54 -12.47 -22.27
C SER A 287 -22.35 -13.65 -21.74
N GLY A 288 -23.26 -13.38 -20.80
CA GLY A 288 -24.38 -14.28 -20.54
C GLY A 288 -25.38 -14.14 -21.69
N GLN A 289 -25.66 -15.23 -22.41
CA GLN A 289 -26.71 -15.25 -23.43
C GLN A 289 -28.06 -14.96 -22.77
N GLY A 290 -28.66 -13.84 -23.14
CA GLY A 290 -29.97 -13.40 -22.65
C GLY A 290 -30.27 -12.00 -23.18
N HIS A 291 -30.91 -11.93 -24.34
CA HIS A 291 -31.43 -10.67 -24.88
C HIS A 291 -32.57 -10.15 -23.98
N TRP A 292 -32.44 -8.91 -23.51
CA TRP A 292 -33.54 -8.11 -22.99
C TRP A 292 -33.76 -6.90 -23.92
N PRO A 293 -35.01 -6.57 -24.29
CA PRO A 293 -35.29 -5.42 -25.14
C PRO A 293 -35.14 -4.13 -24.32
N GLY A 294 -34.30 -3.20 -24.80
CA GLY A 294 -34.13 -1.86 -24.21
C GLY A 294 -32.74 -1.49 -23.68
N SER A 295 -31.67 -2.19 -24.09
CA SER A 295 -30.30 -1.75 -23.76
C SER A 295 -29.86 -0.57 -24.64
N PRO A 296 -29.33 0.54 -24.09
CA PRO A 296 -28.50 1.44 -24.89
C PRO A 296 -27.23 0.67 -25.32
N GLY A 297 -26.73 0.96 -26.52
CA GLY A 297 -25.64 0.24 -27.19
C GLY A 297 -24.30 0.21 -26.43
N PRO A 298 -23.25 -0.39 -27.03
CA PRO A 298 -22.00 -0.68 -26.34
C PRO A 298 -21.18 0.60 -26.16
N GLU A 299 -21.46 1.37 -25.11
CA GLU A 299 -20.45 2.29 -24.58
C GLU A 299 -19.49 1.48 -23.69
N SER A 300 -18.32 1.19 -24.23
CA SER A 300 -17.17 0.81 -23.42
C SER A 300 -16.87 1.98 -22.48
N PRO A 301 -16.84 1.81 -21.14
CA PRO A 301 -16.24 2.82 -20.29
C PRO A 301 -14.73 2.69 -20.46
N SER A 302 -14.20 3.23 -21.56
CA SER A 302 -12.83 3.71 -21.56
C SER A 302 -12.75 4.73 -20.42
N ILE A 303 -11.78 4.59 -19.53
CA ILE A 303 -11.36 5.72 -18.71
C ILE A 303 -10.78 6.73 -19.71
N ARG A 304 -11.62 7.58 -20.30
CA ARG A 304 -11.15 8.77 -21.01
C ARG A 304 -10.62 9.71 -19.94
N CYS A 305 -9.32 9.61 -19.66
CA CYS A 305 -8.59 10.74 -19.14
C CYS A 305 -8.47 11.75 -20.30
N SER A 306 -9.53 12.52 -20.57
CA SER A 306 -9.43 13.66 -21.48
C SER A 306 -8.79 14.80 -20.71
N THR A 307 -7.51 15.06 -20.96
CA THR A 307 -6.92 16.36 -20.64
C THR A 307 -7.60 17.41 -21.51
N ARG A 308 -8.71 18.00 -21.03
CA ARG A 308 -9.09 19.33 -21.53
C ARG A 308 -8.03 20.28 -21.01
N ARG A 309 -7.14 20.74 -21.90
CA ARG A 309 -6.41 21.98 -21.65
C ARG A 309 -7.47 23.07 -21.50
N HIS A 310 -7.74 23.47 -20.26
CA HIS A 310 -8.29 24.80 -20.03
C HIS A 310 -7.14 25.78 -20.25
N VAL A 311 -6.99 26.20 -21.51
CA VAL A 311 -6.28 27.45 -21.81
C VAL A 311 -7.22 28.55 -21.33
N ALA A 312 -6.85 29.23 -20.24
CA ALA A 312 -7.45 30.50 -19.87
C ALA A 312 -7.18 31.51 -21.01
N PRO A 313 -8.13 32.38 -21.38
CA PRO A 313 -7.90 33.37 -22.42
C PRO A 313 -6.89 34.40 -21.92
N THR A 314 -5.65 34.30 -22.39
CA THR A 314 -4.68 35.40 -22.26
C THR A 314 -5.06 36.49 -23.24
N HIS A 315 -5.19 37.71 -22.72
CA HIS A 315 -5.38 38.94 -23.48
C HIS A 315 -4.44 39.01 -24.70
N ALA A 316 -4.99 39.38 -25.85
CA ALA A 316 -4.24 39.67 -27.06
C ALA A 316 -3.29 40.83 -26.80
N LEU A 317 -1.99 40.57 -26.87
CA LEU A 317 -0.97 41.57 -27.16
C LEU A 317 -0.53 41.32 -28.61
N GLU A 318 -0.74 42.31 -29.46
CA GLU A 318 -0.31 42.31 -30.86
C GLU A 318 1.20 42.10 -30.97
N PRO A 319 1.68 41.35 -31.98
CA PRO A 319 3.11 41.21 -32.21
C PRO A 319 3.69 42.50 -32.84
N PRO A 320 4.87 42.96 -32.41
CA PRO A 320 5.57 44.04 -33.11
C PRO A 320 6.10 43.52 -34.44
N THR A 321 5.78 44.25 -35.51
CA THR A 321 6.40 44.12 -36.83
C THR A 321 7.86 44.53 -36.75
N LEU A 322 8.77 43.66 -37.23
CA LEU A 322 10.14 44.05 -37.56
C LEU A 322 10.38 43.83 -39.06
N PRO A 323 11.09 44.77 -39.73
CA PRO A 323 11.17 44.83 -41.17
C PRO A 323 12.19 43.85 -41.74
N SER A 324 11.91 43.40 -42.96
CA SER A 324 12.87 42.74 -43.83
C SER A 324 14.00 43.70 -44.23
N ALA A 325 15.23 43.22 -44.20
CA ALA A 325 16.22 43.31 -45.28
C ALA A 325 17.61 42.86 -44.79
N PHE A 326 18.21 41.86 -45.43
CA PHE A 326 19.28 42.03 -46.42
C PHE A 326 19.99 40.69 -46.69
N THR A 327 20.15 40.42 -47.99
CA THR A 327 21.00 39.44 -48.71
C THR A 327 20.81 37.96 -48.46
#